data_AF-A0A0F9IPJ6-F1
#
_entry.id   AF-A0A0F9IPJ6-F1
#
_cell.length_a   1.000
_cell.length_b   1.000
_cell.length_c   1.000
_cell.angle_alpha   90.00
_cell.angle_beta   90.00
_cell.angle_gamma   90.00
#
_symmetry.space_group_name_H-M   'P 1'
#
loop_
_entity.id
_entity.type
_entity.pdbx_description
1 polymer ?
#
loop_
_entity_poly.entity_id
_entity_poly.type
_entity_poly.pdbx_seq_one_letter_code
_entity_poly.pdbx_strand_id
1 'polypeptide(L)'
;MTKTEIALDKAINEWMAAQFGRQAKNDVIATPIVRKAIDVDDEGRAVTGVITSEIVDRDGEVVMVKGLDVEQFNKNPVVLFMHDAKAVIGRSIWLKAQRRQGVNRILAKTKFADTDIANEVFELIKGDFLRGFSIGLSHHGMELKDVTPADVRKNPDSNPAT
;
A
#
# COMPACT_ATOMS: atom_id res chain seq x y z
N MET A 1 11.89 28.10 -9.05
CA MET A 1 11.83 28.31 -7.59
C MET A 1 12.29 29.72 -7.30
N THR A 2 11.50 30.47 -6.55
CA THR A 2 11.81 31.84 -6.15
C THR A 2 12.86 31.84 -5.03
N LYS A 3 13.60 32.94 -4.87
CA LYS A 3 14.63 33.07 -3.82
C LYS A 3 14.08 32.83 -2.40
N THR A 4 12.79 33.05 -2.20
CA THR A 4 12.07 32.85 -0.94
C THR A 4 11.86 31.37 -0.61
N GLU A 5 11.57 30.53 -1.60
CA GLU A 5 11.39 29.08 -1.42
C GLU A 5 12.71 28.41 -1.02
N ILE A 6 13.82 28.83 -1.62
CA ILE A 6 15.17 28.32 -1.31
C ILE A 6 15.59 28.69 0.12
N ALA A 7 15.20 29.87 0.61
CA ALA A 7 15.51 30.31 1.97
C ALA A 7 14.72 29.52 3.02
N LEU A 8 13.47 29.15 2.73
CA LEU A 8 12.62 28.36 3.62
C LEU A 8 13.15 26.92 3.74
N ASP A 9 13.50 26.30 2.62
CA ASP A 9 14.08 24.95 2.61
C ASP A 9 15.41 24.88 3.37
N LYS A 10 16.23 25.93 3.26
CA LYS A 10 17.49 26.02 4.00
C LYS A 10 17.25 26.11 5.51
N ALA A 11 16.32 26.97 5.95
CA ALA A 11 16.00 27.14 7.37
C ALA A 11 15.40 25.88 7.99
N ILE A 12 14.55 25.14 7.26
CA ILE A 12 13.98 23.86 7.70
C ILE A 12 15.10 22.83 7.89
N ASN A 13 16.02 22.72 6.93
CA ASN A 13 17.13 21.76 7.01
C ASN A 13 18.10 22.08 8.16
N GLU A 14 18.37 23.37 8.41
CA GLU A 14 19.22 23.81 9.52
C GLU A 14 18.56 23.55 10.88
N TRP A 15 17.24 23.74 11.00
CA TRP A 15 16.48 23.42 12.21
C TRP A 15 16.46 21.91 12.50
N MET A 16 16.23 21.08 11.46
CA MET A 16 16.27 19.62 11.57
C MET A 16 17.65 19.12 12.03
N ALA A 17 18.72 19.69 11.48
CA ALA A 17 20.09 19.32 11.85
C ALA A 17 20.43 19.70 13.30
N ALA A 18 19.85 20.79 13.82
CA ALA A 18 20.07 21.25 15.20
C ALA A 18 19.31 20.41 16.24
N GLN A 19 18.12 19.90 15.90
CA GLN A 19 17.29 19.10 16.81
C GLN A 19 17.73 17.63 16.86
N PHE A 20 18.24 17.07 15.75
CA PHE A 20 18.43 15.63 15.61
C PHE A 20 19.89 15.18 15.46
N GLY A 21 20.85 16.11 15.44
CA GLY A 21 22.28 15.80 15.34
C GLY A 21 22.68 15.25 13.95
N ARG A 22 23.91 15.50 13.52
CA ARG A 22 24.43 14.94 12.26
C ARG A 22 24.74 13.45 12.43
N GLN A 23 23.78 12.59 12.10
CA GLN A 23 24.08 11.23 11.69
C GLN A 23 23.29 10.85 10.44
N ALA A 24 24.06 10.31 9.49
CA ALA A 24 23.71 9.55 8.30
C ALA A 24 22.52 10.03 7.45
N LYS A 25 22.85 10.46 6.22
CA LYS A 25 21.95 10.79 5.11
C LYS A 25 20.95 9.69 4.68
N ASN A 26 20.82 8.57 5.39
CA ASN A 26 20.01 7.44 4.95
C ASN A 26 19.08 6.83 6.02
N ASP A 27 19.06 7.30 7.27
CA ASP A 27 18.28 6.66 8.35
C ASP A 27 17.07 7.49 8.81
N VAL A 28 16.42 8.19 7.87
CA VAL A 28 14.98 8.40 8.07
C VAL A 28 14.33 7.09 7.69
N ILE A 29 14.17 6.21 8.68
CA ILE A 29 13.19 5.11 8.64
C ILE A 29 11.82 5.77 8.68
N ALA A 30 11.47 6.50 7.61
CA ALA A 30 10.09 6.62 7.24
C ALA A 30 9.78 5.23 6.69
N THR A 31 9.27 4.33 7.55
CA THR A 31 8.47 3.19 7.07
C THR A 31 7.65 3.77 5.94
N PRO A 32 7.83 3.36 4.68
CA PRO A 32 7.12 4.01 3.61
C PRO A 32 5.66 3.81 3.94
N ILE A 33 4.99 4.86 4.43
CA ILE A 33 3.54 4.87 4.59
C ILE A 33 3.10 4.74 3.14
N VAL A 34 2.86 3.50 2.74
CA VAL A 34 2.36 3.23 1.41
C VAL A 34 0.97 3.84 1.47
N ARG A 35 0.84 5.05 0.93
CA ARG A 35 -0.46 5.61 0.62
C ARG A 35 -1.14 4.58 -0.26
N LYS A 36 -2.08 3.85 0.33
CA LYS A 36 -2.70 2.72 -0.32
C LYS A 36 -3.73 3.20 -1.33
N ALA A 37 -4.53 4.25 -1.08
CA ALA A 37 -5.20 4.97 -2.17
C ALA A 37 -4.20 5.86 -2.92
N ILE A 38 -4.10 5.71 -4.25
CA ILE A 38 -3.19 6.47 -5.10
C ILE A 38 -3.94 7.48 -5.97
N ASP A 39 -5.11 7.10 -6.48
CA ASP A 39 -5.87 7.89 -7.46
C ASP A 39 -7.37 7.61 -7.34
N VAL A 40 -8.19 8.65 -7.48
CA VAL A 40 -9.65 8.59 -7.37
C VAL A 40 -10.27 9.21 -8.62
N ASP A 41 -10.99 8.39 -9.36
CA ASP A 41 -11.72 8.70 -10.58
C ASP A 41 -13.20 8.84 -10.22
N ASP A 42 -13.64 10.06 -9.89
CA ASP A 42 -14.98 10.33 -9.37
C ASP A 42 -16.07 10.01 -10.41
N GLU A 43 -15.91 10.54 -11.62
CA GLU A 43 -16.79 10.29 -12.77
C GLU A 43 -16.86 8.80 -13.11
N GLY A 44 -15.70 8.16 -13.15
CA GLY A 44 -15.56 6.73 -13.39
C GLY A 44 -15.86 5.86 -12.18
N ARG A 45 -16.29 6.42 -11.03
CA ARG A 45 -16.53 5.72 -9.75
C ARG A 45 -15.48 4.65 -9.44
N ALA A 46 -14.20 5.01 -9.56
CA ALA A 46 -13.12 4.07 -9.44
C ALA A 46 -11.96 4.59 -8.61
N VAL A 47 -11.27 3.68 -7.93
CA VAL A 47 -10.09 4.00 -7.11
C VAL A 47 -8.96 3.08 -7.50
N THR A 48 -7.78 3.66 -7.72
CA THR A 48 -6.54 2.90 -7.84
C THR A 48 -5.83 2.90 -6.50
N GLY A 49 -5.46 1.71 -6.00
CA GLY A 49 -4.71 1.61 -4.77
C GLY A 49 -3.75 0.42 -4.67
N VAL A 50 -2.77 0.53 -3.77
CA VAL A 50 -1.87 -0.56 -3.38
C VAL A 50 -2.58 -1.50 -2.42
N ILE A 51 -2.82 -2.73 -2.87
CA ILE A 51 -3.54 -3.74 -2.09
C ILE A 51 -2.58 -4.63 -1.27
N THR A 52 -1.32 -4.75 -1.73
CA THR A 52 -0.24 -5.44 -1.01
C THR A 52 1.13 -4.95 -1.49
N SER A 53 2.14 -5.11 -0.66
CA SER A 53 3.54 -4.79 -0.93
C SER A 53 4.44 -5.77 -0.21
N GLU A 54 5.62 -6.03 -0.78
CA GLU A 54 6.69 -6.80 -0.12
C GLU A 54 7.31 -5.93 0.98
N ILE A 55 6.55 -5.65 2.03
CA ILE A 55 6.99 -5.06 3.30
C ILE A 55 6.38 -5.90 4.41
N VAL A 56 7.03 -5.92 5.57
CA VAL A 56 6.48 -6.60 6.75
C VAL A 56 5.17 -5.91 7.13
N ASP A 57 4.09 -6.66 7.20
CA ASP A 57 2.81 -6.16 7.66
C ASP A 57 2.71 -6.16 9.19
N ARG A 58 1.53 -5.80 9.71
CA ARG A 58 1.30 -5.69 11.16
C ARG A 58 1.44 -7.03 11.89
N ASP A 59 1.28 -8.14 11.16
CA ASP A 59 1.26 -9.50 11.68
C ASP A 59 2.64 -10.19 11.51
N GLY A 60 3.64 -9.44 10.99
CA GLY A 60 4.99 -9.94 10.79
C GLY A 60 5.18 -10.71 9.47
N GLU A 61 4.20 -10.64 8.58
CA GLU A 61 4.18 -11.40 7.33
C GLU A 61 4.65 -10.54 6.14
N VAL A 62 5.19 -11.21 5.12
CA VAL A 62 5.52 -10.58 3.84
C VAL A 62 4.90 -11.41 2.72
N VAL A 63 3.99 -10.80 1.96
CA VAL A 63 3.44 -11.43 0.76
C VAL A 63 4.37 -11.14 -0.42
N MET A 64 5.02 -12.19 -0.92
CA MET A 64 5.87 -12.09 -2.10
C MET A 64 5.02 -11.91 -3.37
N VAL A 65 5.23 -10.81 -4.09
CA VAL A 65 4.50 -10.48 -5.33
C VAL A 65 4.66 -11.60 -6.37
N LYS A 66 5.85 -12.19 -6.46
CA LYS A 66 6.12 -13.33 -7.36
C LYS A 66 5.33 -14.61 -7.02
N GLY A 67 4.85 -14.73 -5.79
CA GLY A 67 4.11 -15.90 -5.31
C GLY A 67 2.59 -15.75 -5.39
N LEU A 68 2.09 -14.57 -5.79
CA LEU A 68 0.66 -14.33 -5.95
C LEU A 68 0.15 -14.98 -7.22
N ASP A 69 -0.66 -16.03 -7.05
CA ASP A 69 -1.52 -16.55 -8.11
C ASP A 69 -2.89 -15.87 -8.04
N VAL A 70 -3.22 -15.12 -9.10
CA VAL A 70 -4.46 -14.36 -9.24
C VAL A 70 -5.40 -14.96 -10.28
N GLU A 71 -5.12 -16.15 -10.81
CA GLU A 71 -5.91 -16.74 -11.89
C GLU A 71 -7.37 -16.93 -11.49
N GLN A 72 -7.62 -17.48 -10.30
CA GLN A 72 -8.98 -17.67 -9.78
C GLN A 72 -9.67 -16.34 -9.48
N PHE A 73 -8.94 -15.38 -8.91
CA PHE A 73 -9.48 -14.05 -8.64
C PHE A 73 -9.91 -13.36 -9.94
N ASN A 74 -9.13 -13.45 -11.01
CA ASN A 74 -9.45 -12.81 -12.29
C ASN A 74 -10.72 -13.38 -12.95
N LYS A 75 -11.12 -14.62 -12.63
CA LYS A 75 -12.39 -15.21 -13.11
C LYS A 75 -13.60 -14.55 -12.44
N ASN A 76 -13.46 -14.08 -11.20
CA ASN A 76 -14.51 -13.37 -10.46
C ASN A 76 -13.89 -12.31 -9.52
N PRO A 77 -13.50 -11.12 -10.03
CA PRO A 77 -12.65 -10.18 -9.31
C PRO A 77 -13.44 -9.30 -8.33
N VAL A 78 -14.13 -9.93 -7.38
CA VAL A 78 -14.99 -9.27 -6.38
C VAL A 78 -14.15 -8.51 -5.36
N VAL A 79 -14.57 -7.29 -5.04
CA VAL A 79 -14.00 -6.50 -3.95
C VAL A 79 -15.01 -6.42 -2.82
N LEU A 80 -14.55 -6.85 -1.64
CA LEU A 80 -15.34 -6.88 -0.40
C LEU A 80 -14.92 -5.73 0.52
N PHE A 81 -15.87 -5.20 1.27
CA PHE A 81 -15.57 -4.34 2.39
C PHE A 81 -15.17 -5.17 3.61
N MET A 82 -14.01 -4.88 4.20
CA MET A 82 -13.52 -5.49 5.45
C MET A 82 -13.53 -7.03 5.46
N HIS A 83 -13.30 -7.66 4.31
CA HIS A 83 -13.36 -9.13 4.13
C HIS A 83 -14.73 -9.76 4.47
N ASP A 84 -15.80 -8.98 4.58
CA ASP A 84 -17.15 -9.51 4.76
C ASP A 84 -17.71 -9.97 3.41
N ALA A 85 -17.96 -11.28 3.29
CA ALA A 85 -18.52 -11.90 2.09
C ALA A 85 -19.92 -11.38 1.72
N LYS A 86 -20.64 -10.74 2.65
CA LYS A 86 -21.94 -10.10 2.40
C LYS A 86 -21.81 -8.65 1.93
N ALA A 87 -20.63 -8.04 2.09
CA ALA A 87 -20.39 -6.62 1.85
C ALA A 87 -19.64 -6.41 0.51
N VAL A 88 -20.25 -6.81 -0.60
CA VAL A 88 -19.68 -6.58 -1.94
C VAL A 88 -19.79 -5.11 -2.31
N ILE A 89 -18.64 -4.45 -2.54
CA ILE A 89 -18.58 -3.01 -2.85
C ILE A 89 -18.19 -2.72 -4.29
N GLY A 90 -17.72 -3.72 -5.04
CA GLY A 90 -17.33 -3.52 -6.42
C GLY A 90 -16.54 -4.67 -7.00
N ARG A 91 -15.82 -4.37 -8.08
CA ARG A 91 -14.94 -5.32 -8.74
C ARG A 91 -13.61 -4.68 -9.14
N SER A 92 -12.55 -5.48 -9.15
CA SER A 92 -11.27 -5.07 -9.72
C SER A 92 -11.36 -5.09 -11.25
N ILE A 93 -10.92 -4.00 -11.87
CA ILE A 93 -10.85 -3.82 -13.32
C ILE A 93 -9.51 -4.33 -13.85
N TRP A 94 -8.44 -4.16 -13.06
CA TRP A 94 -7.13 -4.68 -13.38
C TRP A 94 -6.28 -4.79 -12.11
N LEU A 95 -5.28 -5.67 -12.19
CA LEU A 95 -4.17 -5.76 -11.25
C LEU A 95 -2.87 -5.43 -11.97
N LYS A 96 -1.97 -4.67 -11.34
CA LYS A 96 -0.66 -4.33 -11.90
C LYS A 96 0.43 -4.49 -10.84
N ALA A 97 1.44 -5.28 -11.18
CA ALA A 97 2.70 -5.26 -10.45
C ALA A 97 3.42 -3.93 -10.71
N GLN A 98 4.01 -3.36 -9.66
CA GLN A 98 4.83 -2.17 -9.74
C GLN A 98 5.99 -2.29 -8.78
N ARG A 99 7.14 -1.72 -9.15
CA ARG A 99 8.26 -1.51 -8.24
C ARG A 99 8.43 -0.03 -7.97
N ARG A 100 8.49 0.38 -6.70
CA ARG A 100 8.74 1.76 -6.30
C ARG A 100 9.62 1.77 -5.06
N GLN A 101 10.68 2.59 -5.07
CA GLN A 101 11.64 2.68 -3.96
C GLN A 101 12.21 1.31 -3.57
N GLY A 102 12.52 0.45 -4.56
CA GLY A 102 13.06 -0.88 -4.31
C GLY A 102 12.02 -1.95 -3.96
N VAL A 103 10.84 -1.56 -3.46
CA VAL A 103 9.76 -2.46 -3.01
C VAL A 103 8.84 -2.87 -4.17
N ASN A 104 8.56 -4.17 -4.28
CA ASN A 104 7.53 -4.69 -5.20
C ASN A 104 6.15 -4.59 -4.54
N ARG A 105 5.13 -4.24 -5.33
CA ARG A 105 3.75 -4.07 -4.87
C ARG A 105 2.73 -4.40 -5.94
N ILE A 106 1.51 -4.70 -5.53
CA ILE A 106 0.36 -4.86 -6.42
C ILE A 106 -0.58 -3.68 -6.27
N LEU A 107 -0.94 -3.09 -7.39
CA LEU A 107 -2.00 -2.10 -7.51
C LEU A 107 -3.25 -2.76 -8.07
N ALA A 108 -4.42 -2.32 -7.61
CA ALA A 108 -5.71 -2.62 -8.22
C ALA A 108 -6.45 -1.34 -8.57
N LYS A 109 -7.16 -1.31 -9.70
CA LYS A 109 -8.23 -0.34 -9.94
C LYS A 109 -9.56 -0.99 -9.64
N THR A 110 -10.26 -0.50 -8.63
CA THR A 110 -11.58 -0.98 -8.24
C THR A 110 -12.65 -0.06 -8.82
N LYS A 111 -13.64 -0.62 -9.51
CA LYS A 111 -14.88 0.08 -9.88
C LYS A 111 -15.93 -0.23 -8.82
N PHE A 112 -16.49 0.81 -8.22
CA PHE A 112 -17.50 0.69 -7.17
C PHE A 112 -18.87 0.41 -7.76
N ALA A 113 -19.60 -0.49 -7.13
CA ALA A 113 -21.00 -0.76 -7.43
C ALA A 113 -21.88 0.45 -7.05
N ASP A 114 -23.12 0.48 -7.53
CA ASP A 114 -24.11 1.46 -7.10
C ASP A 114 -25.03 0.83 -6.05
N THR A 115 -24.51 0.75 -4.82
CA THR A 115 -25.21 0.24 -3.64
C THR A 115 -24.88 1.15 -2.46
N ASP A 116 -25.75 1.19 -1.44
CA ASP A 116 -25.58 2.11 -0.31
C ASP A 116 -24.20 1.97 0.36
N ILE A 117 -23.78 0.74 0.65
CA ILE A 117 -22.47 0.46 1.24
C ILE A 117 -21.31 0.83 0.31
N ALA A 118 -21.43 0.60 -1.00
CA ALA A 118 -20.39 0.96 -1.95
C ALA A 118 -20.26 2.49 -2.09
N ASN A 119 -21.39 3.20 -2.05
CA ASN A 119 -21.47 4.66 -2.06
C ASN A 119 -20.79 5.25 -0.81
N GLU A 120 -21.15 4.74 0.37
CA GLU A 120 -20.52 5.16 1.62
C GLU A 120 -19.01 4.95 1.60
N VAL A 121 -18.55 3.74 1.23
CA VAL A 121 -17.12 3.42 1.17
C VAL A 121 -16.38 4.28 0.15
N PHE A 122 -16.98 4.55 -1.02
CA PHE A 122 -16.37 5.40 -2.03
C PHE A 122 -16.20 6.85 -1.54
N GLU A 123 -17.21 7.41 -0.88
CA GLU A 123 -17.13 8.75 -0.28
C GLU A 123 -16.12 8.82 0.88
N LEU A 124 -16.01 7.77 1.70
CA LEU A 124 -14.98 7.68 2.75
C LEU A 124 -13.56 7.68 2.16
N ILE A 125 -13.36 7.03 1.01
CA ILE A 125 -12.06 7.04 0.30
C ILE A 125 -11.80 8.42 -0.31
N LYS A 126 -12.80 9.02 -0.98
CA LYS A 126 -12.72 10.39 -1.51
C LYS A 126 -12.37 11.42 -0.45
N GLY A 127 -12.99 11.29 0.72
CA GLY A 127 -12.76 12.15 1.88
C GLY A 127 -11.49 11.85 2.68
N ASP A 128 -10.64 10.91 2.22
CA ASP A 128 -9.37 10.54 2.86
C ASP A 128 -9.52 9.91 4.27
N PHE A 129 -10.73 9.51 4.65
CA PHE A 129 -11.04 8.83 5.92
C PHE A 129 -10.72 7.34 5.87
N LEU A 130 -10.90 6.70 4.71
CA LEU A 130 -10.59 5.30 4.48
C LEU A 130 -9.49 5.17 3.43
N ARG A 131 -8.30 4.73 3.85
CA ARG A 131 -7.16 4.51 2.94
C ARG A 131 -6.71 3.06 2.83
N GLY A 132 -7.19 2.18 3.70
CA GLY A 132 -6.73 0.81 3.79
C GLY A 132 -7.23 -0.06 2.64
N PHE A 133 -6.31 -0.80 2.02
CA PHE A 133 -6.62 -1.90 1.11
C PHE A 133 -5.84 -3.14 1.56
N SER A 134 -6.42 -4.30 1.34
CA SER A 134 -5.84 -5.60 1.68
C SER A 134 -6.24 -6.63 0.62
N ILE A 135 -5.56 -7.77 0.66
CA ILE A 135 -5.93 -8.97 -0.10
C ILE A 135 -6.36 -10.06 0.88
N GLY A 136 -7.31 -10.90 0.46
CA GLY A 136 -7.58 -12.16 1.14
C GLY A 136 -6.66 -13.26 0.59
N LEU A 137 -6.13 -14.10 1.47
CA LEU A 137 -5.29 -15.23 1.09
C LEU A 137 -6.07 -16.55 1.27
N SER A 138 -6.12 -17.35 0.22
CA SER A 138 -6.59 -18.73 0.28
C SER A 138 -5.38 -19.65 0.48
N HIS A 139 -5.36 -20.37 1.60
CA HIS A 139 -4.19 -21.16 2.05
C HIS A 139 -3.96 -22.46 1.27
N HIS A 140 -4.70 -22.71 0.18
CA HIS A 140 -4.62 -23.98 -0.51
C HIS A 140 -3.27 -24.11 -1.23
N GLY A 141 -2.39 -24.95 -0.69
CA GLY A 141 -1.06 -25.17 -1.25
C GLY A 141 -0.05 -24.03 -1.00
N MET A 142 -0.30 -23.13 -0.03
CA MET A 142 0.69 -22.13 0.34
C MET A 142 1.89 -22.79 1.03
N GLU A 143 3.09 -22.56 0.50
CA GLU A 143 4.34 -22.91 1.17
C GLU A 143 4.73 -21.77 2.10
N LEU A 144 4.46 -21.93 3.40
CA LEU A 144 4.96 -21.02 4.42
C LEU A 144 6.45 -21.28 4.62
N LYS A 145 7.26 -20.22 4.56
CA LYS A 145 8.69 -20.27 4.88
C LYS A 145 8.96 -19.25 5.97
N ASP A 146 9.77 -19.66 6.93
CA ASP A 146 10.34 -18.72 7.88
C ASP A 146 11.09 -17.62 7.13
N VAL A 147 10.85 -16.37 7.51
CA VAL A 147 11.57 -15.24 6.93
C VAL A 147 13.04 -15.37 7.32
N THR A 148 13.92 -15.56 6.33
CA THR A 148 15.35 -15.70 6.62
C THR A 148 16.02 -14.32 6.71
N PRO A 149 17.17 -14.19 7.40
CA PRO A 149 17.96 -12.96 7.39
C PRO A 149 18.39 -12.50 5.99
N ALA A 150 18.46 -13.41 5.01
CA ALA A 150 18.76 -13.09 3.62
C ALA A 150 17.58 -12.45 2.89
N ASP A 151 16.35 -12.81 3.26
CA ASP A 151 15.12 -12.17 2.76
C ASP A 151 14.97 -10.77 3.34
N VAL A 152 15.35 -10.60 4.61
CA VAL A 152 15.41 -9.28 5.27
C VAL A 152 16.44 -8.36 4.61
N ARG A 153 17.62 -8.88 4.24
CA ARG A 153 18.68 -8.09 3.57
C ARG A 153 18.33 -7.62 2.15
N LYS A 154 17.42 -8.29 1.44
CA LYS A 154 16.93 -7.85 0.13
C LYS A 154 15.90 -6.72 0.24
N ASN A 155 15.43 -6.45 1.46
CA ASN A 155 14.44 -5.43 1.77
C ASN A 155 14.78 -4.77 3.11
N PRO A 156 15.72 -3.80 3.15
CA PRO A 156 16.25 -3.25 4.41
C PRO A 156 15.19 -2.63 5.33
N ASP A 157 13.97 -2.37 4.83
CA ASP A 157 12.82 -1.88 5.58
C ASP A 157 12.07 -2.98 6.37
N SER A 158 12.53 -4.24 6.32
CA SER A 158 11.87 -5.42 6.90
C SER A 158 12.38 -5.83 8.29
N ASN A 159 13.05 -4.95 9.03
CA ASN A 159 13.46 -5.26 10.40
C ASN A 159 12.24 -5.22 11.35
N PRO A 160 11.82 -6.33 11.97
CA PRO A 160 10.69 -6.35 12.89
C PRO A 160 11.05 -5.83 14.31
N ALA A 161 12.22 -5.22 14.49
CA ALA A 161 12.71 -4.77 15.79
C ALA A 161 12.86 -3.25 15.86
N THR A 162 11.78 -2.58 16.27
CA THR A 162 11.72 -1.59 17.37
C THR A 162 10.27 -1.28 17.71
#